data_AF-A0A954EH74-F1
#
_entry.id   AF-A0A954EH74-F1
#
_cell.length_a   1.000
_cell.length_b   1.000
_cell.length_c   1.000
_cell.angle_alpha   90.00
_cell.angle_beta   90.00
_cell.angle_gamma   90.00
#
_symmetry.space_group_name_H-M   'P 1'
#
loop_
_entity.id
_entity.type
_entity.pdbx_description
1 polymer ?
#
loop_
_entity_poly.entity_id
_entity_poly.type
_entity_poly.pdbx_seq_one_letter_code
_entity_poly.pdbx_strand_id
1 'polypeptide(L)'
;FGGIAPGDISTNLMSAAITSAGASQAGDMMQDLKTGKLLGAAPRKQFIAQLCGICIGILAAVPVYFLFTKAYKLGGDELPAPAAQAWKAMAEVLNEGFGALPPHAVTAIIVAGITGIILAGLRQISSIKPYVPSGLAMGIAFIVPAYYSLVMFYGLVVWLIWKAIAPKAVEKYNFAVASGLIAGEGLMGIVNASLTMLEVKTLADLMLLIKTGPGQIIRYLWSFLQ
;
A
#
# COMPACT_ATOMS: atom_id res chain seq x y z
N PHE A 1 -19.61 -7.39 17.53
CA PHE A 1 -19.23 -6.14 18.22
C PHE A 1 -20.24 -5.02 18.02
N GLY A 2 -20.80 -4.81 16.83
CA GLY A 2 -21.90 -3.85 16.62
C GLY A 2 -23.15 -4.05 17.48
N GLY A 3 -23.38 -5.26 18.02
CA GLY A 3 -24.43 -5.51 19.01
C GLY A 3 -24.03 -5.27 20.48
N ILE A 4 -22.73 -5.16 20.80
CA ILE A 4 -22.21 -4.94 22.16
C ILE A 4 -21.95 -3.43 22.40
N ALA A 5 -21.52 -2.70 21.37
CA ALA A 5 -21.36 -1.24 21.39
C ALA A 5 -21.99 -0.62 20.12
N PRO A 6 -23.34 -0.53 20.06
CA PRO A 6 -24.02 0.08 18.92
C PRO A 6 -23.65 1.55 18.82
N GLY A 7 -23.29 2.03 17.63
CA GLY A 7 -22.97 3.44 17.41
C GLY A 7 -21.52 3.86 17.73
N ASP A 8 -20.66 2.97 18.25
CA ASP A 8 -19.24 3.28 18.45
C ASP A 8 -18.40 2.88 17.22
N ILE A 9 -18.06 3.87 16.38
CA ILE A 9 -17.25 3.67 15.17
C ILE A 9 -15.87 3.07 15.49
N SER A 10 -15.24 3.52 16.57
CA SER A 10 -13.88 3.09 16.94
C SER A 10 -13.87 1.62 17.35
N THR A 11 -14.77 1.24 18.26
CA THR A 11 -14.90 -0.16 18.72
C THR A 11 -15.28 -1.10 17.56
N ASN A 12 -16.16 -0.66 16.66
CA ASN A 12 -16.55 -1.44 15.49
C ASN A 12 -15.40 -1.60 14.49
N LEU A 13 -14.64 -0.54 14.21
CA LEU A 13 -13.46 -0.60 13.33
C LEU A 13 -12.35 -1.47 13.91
N MET A 14 -12.01 -1.30 15.19
CA MET A 14 -10.93 -2.08 15.82
C MET A 14 -11.24 -3.58 15.81
N SER A 15 -12.48 -3.95 16.15
CA SER A 15 -12.88 -5.35 16.16
C SER A 15 -12.97 -5.97 14.76
N ALA A 16 -13.45 -5.21 13.77
CA ALA A 16 -13.43 -5.62 12.37
C ALA A 16 -11.99 -5.80 11.85
N ALA A 17 -11.08 -4.89 12.20
CA ALA A 17 -9.68 -4.95 11.80
C ALA A 17 -8.99 -6.20 12.36
N ILE A 18 -9.17 -6.53 13.65
CA ILE A 18 -8.58 -7.73 14.27
C ILE A 18 -9.11 -9.01 13.58
N THR A 19 -10.42 -9.07 13.37
CA THR A 19 -11.06 -10.24 12.73
C THR A 19 -10.57 -10.41 11.29
N SER A 20 -10.53 -9.31 10.52
CA SER A 20 -10.06 -9.30 9.14
C SER A 20 -8.58 -9.67 9.05
N ALA A 21 -7.74 -9.14 9.94
CA ALA A 21 -6.32 -9.48 10.01
C ALA A 21 -6.12 -10.98 10.28
N GLY A 22 -6.86 -11.55 11.25
CA GLY A 22 -6.79 -12.99 11.54
C GLY A 22 -7.20 -13.86 10.34
N ALA A 23 -8.29 -13.49 9.67
CA ALA A 23 -8.75 -14.19 8.47
C ALA A 23 -7.76 -14.09 7.30
N SER A 24 -7.20 -12.88 7.06
CA SER A 24 -6.20 -12.65 6.01
C SER A 24 -4.95 -13.49 6.26
N GLN A 25 -4.41 -13.46 7.48
CA GLN A 25 -3.20 -14.21 7.83
C GLN A 25 -3.41 -15.72 7.72
N ALA A 26 -4.58 -16.23 8.07
CA ALA A 26 -4.92 -17.64 7.86
C ALA A 26 -4.95 -18.00 6.36
N GLY A 27 -5.50 -17.10 5.52
CA GLY A 27 -5.50 -17.26 4.06
C GLY A 27 -4.09 -17.29 3.47
N ASP A 28 -3.26 -16.30 3.82
CA ASP A 28 -1.88 -16.19 3.37
C ASP A 28 -1.06 -17.42 3.81
N MET A 29 -1.21 -17.85 5.07
CA MET A 29 -0.54 -19.04 5.58
C MET A 29 -0.94 -20.31 4.79
N MET A 30 -2.23 -20.47 4.45
CA MET A 30 -2.68 -21.61 3.66
C MET A 30 -2.12 -21.57 2.22
N GLN A 31 -1.98 -20.39 1.64
CA GLN A 31 -1.37 -20.21 0.33
C GLN A 31 0.14 -20.52 0.35
N ASP A 32 0.85 -20.07 1.39
CA ASP A 32 2.26 -20.37 1.61
C ASP A 32 2.49 -21.87 1.78
N LEU A 33 1.70 -22.54 2.62
CA LEU A 33 1.81 -23.98 2.85
C LEU A 33 1.49 -24.78 1.59
N LYS A 34 0.51 -24.36 0.79
CA LYS A 34 0.20 -24.98 -0.50
C LYS A 34 1.35 -24.83 -1.48
N THR A 35 1.89 -23.61 -1.63
CA THR A 35 3.01 -23.32 -2.53
C THR A 35 4.27 -24.06 -2.08
N GLY A 36 4.56 -24.04 -0.78
CA GLY A 36 5.65 -24.77 -0.16
C GLY A 36 5.59 -26.26 -0.41
N LYS A 37 4.40 -26.86 -0.21
CA LYS A 37 4.18 -28.28 -0.51
C LYS A 37 4.42 -28.60 -1.98
N LEU A 38 3.98 -27.74 -2.91
CA LEU A 38 4.22 -27.92 -4.35
C LEU A 38 5.71 -27.83 -4.71
N LEU A 39 6.49 -27.04 -3.96
CA LEU A 39 7.94 -26.90 -4.11
C LEU A 39 8.74 -27.96 -3.32
N GLY A 40 8.06 -28.91 -2.64
CA GLY A 40 8.71 -29.97 -1.85
C GLY A 40 9.20 -29.53 -0.47
N ALA A 41 8.81 -28.35 0.02
CA ALA A 41 9.14 -27.90 1.36
C ALA A 41 8.34 -28.67 2.44
N ALA A 42 8.96 -28.91 3.58
CA ALA A 42 8.30 -29.57 4.72
C ALA A 42 7.33 -28.60 5.43
N PRO A 43 6.00 -28.86 5.45
CA PRO A 43 5.01 -27.92 6.00
C PRO A 43 5.26 -27.55 7.46
N ARG A 44 5.72 -28.51 8.28
CA ARG A 44 6.06 -28.28 9.69
C ARG A 44 7.18 -27.26 9.86
N LYS A 45 8.22 -27.32 9.02
CA LYS A 45 9.35 -26.39 9.09
C LYS A 45 8.93 -24.99 8.66
N GLN A 46 8.07 -24.88 7.64
CA GLN A 46 7.52 -23.60 7.19
C GLN A 46 6.67 -22.94 8.28
N PHE A 47 5.79 -23.71 8.92
CA PHE A 47 4.96 -23.20 10.01
C PHE A 47 5.80 -22.68 11.19
N ILE A 48 6.83 -23.42 11.60
CA ILE A 48 7.76 -22.96 12.65
C ILE A 48 8.49 -21.69 12.20
N ALA A 49 8.95 -21.62 10.95
CA ALA A 49 9.60 -20.42 10.42
C ALA A 49 8.66 -19.20 10.40
N GLN A 50 7.38 -19.39 10.05
CA GLN A 50 6.36 -18.33 10.10
C GLN A 50 6.12 -17.87 11.55
N LEU A 51 6.01 -18.79 12.52
CA LEU A 51 5.87 -18.42 13.94
C LEU A 51 7.06 -17.61 14.44
N CYS A 52 8.29 -18.05 14.15
CA CYS A 52 9.49 -17.30 14.50
C CYS A 52 9.56 -15.93 13.78
N GLY A 53 9.16 -15.90 12.52
CA GLY A 53 9.09 -14.68 11.70
C GLY A 53 8.12 -13.66 12.27
N ILE A 54 6.97 -14.09 12.81
CA ILE A 54 6.00 -13.20 13.46
C ILE A 54 6.61 -12.53 14.69
N CYS A 55 7.36 -13.25 15.54
CA CYS A 55 8.00 -12.66 16.72
C CYS A 55 8.95 -11.52 16.34
N ILE A 56 9.80 -11.73 15.33
CA ILE A 56 10.73 -10.70 14.83
C ILE A 56 9.96 -9.57 14.13
N GLY A 57 8.95 -9.93 13.34
CA GLY A 57 8.10 -9.00 12.61
C GLY A 57 7.38 -8.03 13.54
N ILE A 58 6.86 -8.48 14.68
CA ILE A 58 6.23 -7.61 15.68
C ILE A 58 7.24 -6.62 16.25
N LEU A 59 8.44 -7.09 16.61
CA LEU A 59 9.50 -6.24 17.16
C LEU A 59 9.98 -5.18 16.17
N ALA A 60 9.90 -5.43 14.86
CA ALA A 60 10.24 -4.45 13.84
C ALA A 60 9.05 -3.54 13.46
N ALA A 61 7.86 -4.11 13.26
CA ALA A 61 6.70 -3.40 12.73
C ALA A 61 6.14 -2.37 13.73
N VAL A 62 6.08 -2.70 15.03
CA VAL A 62 5.52 -1.80 16.06
C VAL A 62 6.35 -0.50 16.18
N PRO A 63 7.68 -0.54 16.33
CA PRO A 63 8.49 0.68 16.33
C PRO A 63 8.39 1.48 15.03
N VAL A 64 8.39 0.80 13.86
CA VAL A 64 8.25 1.46 12.56
C VAL A 64 6.91 2.19 12.45
N TYR A 65 5.82 1.59 12.95
CA TYR A 65 4.53 2.27 12.99
C TYR A 65 4.57 3.56 13.83
N PHE A 66 5.20 3.52 15.01
CA PHE A 66 5.36 4.72 15.85
C PHE A 66 6.29 5.76 15.21
N LEU A 67 7.31 5.32 14.48
CA LEU A 67 8.19 6.20 13.71
C LEU A 67 7.38 6.98 12.66
N PHE A 68 6.59 6.27 11.85
CA PHE A 68 5.80 6.89 10.79
C PHE A 68 4.71 7.82 11.31
N THR A 69 4.02 7.45 12.39
CA THR A 69 2.96 8.30 12.97
C THR A 69 3.49 9.55 13.67
N LYS A 70 4.77 9.57 14.04
CA LYS A 70 5.47 10.77 14.54
C LYS A 70 6.06 11.61 13.42
N ALA A 71 6.59 10.98 12.37
CA ALA A 71 7.17 11.66 11.22
C ALA A 71 6.11 12.31 10.33
N TYR A 72 4.96 11.65 10.15
CA TYR A 72 3.94 12.01 9.16
C TYR A 72 2.54 12.01 9.77
N LYS A 73 1.69 12.91 9.29
CA LYS A 73 0.27 12.91 9.63
C LYS A 73 -0.48 11.88 8.78
N LEU A 74 -1.06 10.87 9.44
CA LEU A 74 -1.95 9.89 8.80
C LEU A 74 -3.14 10.60 8.12
N GLY A 75 -3.39 10.27 6.85
CA GLY A 75 -4.42 10.90 6.03
C GLY A 75 -4.05 12.29 5.52
N GLY A 76 -2.80 12.73 5.68
CA GLY A 76 -2.27 13.95 5.07
C GLY A 76 -1.67 13.71 3.69
N ASP A 77 -1.11 14.75 3.07
CA ASP A 77 -0.57 14.68 1.70
C ASP A 77 0.62 13.71 1.56
N GLU A 78 1.46 13.63 2.59
CA GLU A 78 2.65 12.75 2.61
C GLU A 78 2.29 11.29 2.92
N LEU A 79 1.20 11.06 3.67
CA LEU A 79 0.74 9.73 4.05
C LEU A 79 -0.80 9.62 3.92
N PRO A 80 -1.35 9.56 2.69
CA PRO A 80 -2.78 9.70 2.44
C PRO A 80 -3.63 8.54 2.96
N ALA A 81 -3.02 7.36 3.17
CA ALA A 81 -3.66 6.16 3.71
C ALA A 81 -5.05 5.85 3.09
N PRO A 82 -5.17 5.77 1.75
CA PRO A 82 -6.46 5.72 1.06
C PRO A 82 -7.31 4.49 1.43
N ALA A 83 -6.68 3.34 1.67
CA ALA A 83 -7.38 2.15 2.15
C ALA A 83 -8.00 2.37 3.55
N ALA A 84 -7.29 3.03 4.46
CA ALA A 84 -7.82 3.33 5.79
C ALA A 84 -8.99 4.31 5.73
N GLN A 85 -8.92 5.31 4.83
CA GLN A 85 -10.04 6.23 4.58
C GLN A 85 -11.28 5.51 4.04
N ALA A 86 -11.10 4.54 3.14
CA ALA A 86 -12.22 3.74 2.64
C ALA A 86 -12.90 2.93 3.76
N TRP A 87 -12.13 2.30 4.66
CA TRP A 87 -12.69 1.60 5.82
C TRP A 87 -13.39 2.54 6.80
N LYS A 88 -12.83 3.74 7.06
CA LYS A 88 -13.47 4.78 7.87
C LYS A 88 -14.82 5.19 7.28
N ALA A 89 -14.85 5.52 5.99
CA ALA A 89 -16.08 5.89 5.29
C ALA A 89 -17.14 4.79 5.36
N MET A 90 -16.74 3.52 5.17
CA MET A 90 -17.66 2.39 5.33
C MET A 90 -18.22 2.29 6.75
N ALA A 91 -17.40 2.51 7.78
CA ALA A 91 -17.85 2.47 9.16
C ALA A 91 -18.79 3.64 9.52
N GLU A 92 -18.55 4.84 8.97
CA GLU A 92 -19.44 6.00 9.10
C GLU A 92 -20.81 5.71 8.47
N VAL A 93 -20.83 5.14 7.25
CA VAL A 93 -22.08 4.76 6.56
C VAL A 93 -22.88 3.71 7.33
N LEU A 94 -22.21 2.72 7.94
CA LEU A 94 -22.88 1.69 8.72
C LEU A 94 -23.46 2.21 10.04
N ASN A 95 -22.96 3.34 10.53
CA ASN A 95 -23.37 3.93 11.80
C ASN A 95 -24.44 5.02 11.62
N GLU A 96 -24.15 5.99 10.76
CA GLU A 96 -24.98 7.18 10.53
C GLU A 96 -25.93 7.01 9.32
N GLY A 97 -25.83 5.87 8.62
CA GLY A 97 -26.59 5.58 7.41
C GLY A 97 -26.04 6.29 6.17
N PHE A 98 -26.79 6.23 5.07
CA PHE A 98 -26.40 6.86 3.79
C PHE A 98 -26.33 8.40 3.85
N GLY A 99 -26.76 9.03 4.94
CA GLY A 99 -26.65 10.48 5.17
C GLY A 99 -25.24 10.97 5.46
N ALA A 100 -24.33 10.09 5.90
CA ALA A 100 -22.91 10.42 6.10
C ALA A 100 -22.11 10.48 4.78
N LEU A 101 -22.71 10.04 3.67
CA LEU A 101 -22.04 10.08 2.38
C LEU A 101 -22.12 11.47 1.73
N PRO A 102 -21.11 11.86 0.94
CA PRO A 102 -21.18 13.04 0.11
C PRO A 102 -22.42 13.03 -0.81
N PRO A 103 -22.95 14.21 -1.18
CA PRO A 103 -23.99 14.31 -2.19
C PRO A 103 -23.62 13.54 -3.46
N HIS A 104 -24.57 12.83 -4.06
CA HIS A 104 -24.39 11.98 -5.25
C HIS A 104 -23.53 10.71 -5.08
N ALA A 105 -23.05 10.39 -3.88
CA ALA A 105 -22.29 9.14 -3.66
C ALA A 105 -23.13 7.89 -3.97
N VAL A 106 -24.40 7.85 -3.58
CA VAL A 106 -25.30 6.71 -3.85
C VAL A 106 -25.50 6.52 -5.36
N THR A 107 -25.70 7.61 -6.10
CA THR A 107 -25.80 7.55 -7.57
C THR A 107 -24.49 7.06 -8.20
N ALA A 108 -23.33 7.50 -7.68
CA ALA A 108 -22.03 7.02 -8.15
C ALA A 108 -21.83 5.52 -7.87
N ILE A 109 -22.24 5.03 -6.69
CA ILE A 109 -22.21 3.60 -6.33
C ILE A 109 -23.08 2.79 -7.29
N ILE A 110 -24.29 3.26 -7.59
CA ILE A 110 -25.21 2.57 -8.52
C ILE A 110 -24.61 2.50 -9.92
N VAL A 111 -24.12 3.63 -10.45
CA VAL A 111 -23.48 3.69 -11.78
C VAL A 111 -22.26 2.77 -11.81
N ALA A 112 -21.36 2.87 -10.82
CA ALA A 112 -20.17 2.02 -10.73
C ALA A 112 -20.53 0.52 -10.60
N GLY A 113 -21.58 0.19 -9.85
CA GLY A 113 -22.10 -1.17 -9.72
C GLY A 113 -22.62 -1.73 -11.04
N ILE A 114 -23.45 -0.96 -11.76
CA ILE A 114 -23.97 -1.34 -13.09
C ILE A 114 -22.81 -1.50 -14.08
N THR A 115 -21.89 -0.52 -14.14
CA THR A 115 -20.70 -0.61 -15.00
C THR A 115 -19.85 -1.83 -14.65
N GLY A 116 -19.67 -2.12 -13.36
CA GLY A 116 -18.94 -3.31 -12.90
C GLY A 116 -19.58 -4.62 -13.35
N ILE A 117 -20.91 -4.74 -13.25
CA ILE A 117 -21.67 -5.91 -13.72
C ILE A 117 -21.53 -6.06 -15.24
N ILE A 118 -21.68 -4.97 -16.00
CA ILE A 118 -21.53 -4.97 -17.45
C ILE A 118 -20.12 -5.41 -17.85
N LEU A 119 -19.08 -4.84 -17.22
CA LEU A 119 -17.69 -5.22 -17.49
C LEU A 119 -17.41 -6.68 -17.15
N ALA A 120 -17.95 -7.18 -16.03
CA ALA A 120 -17.84 -8.58 -15.65
C ALA A 120 -18.50 -9.50 -16.69
N GLY A 121 -19.69 -9.14 -17.18
CA GLY A 121 -20.39 -9.88 -18.23
C GLY A 121 -19.65 -9.87 -19.57
N LEU A 122 -19.19 -8.69 -20.03
CA LEU A 122 -18.41 -8.56 -21.26
C LEU A 122 -17.13 -9.39 -21.22
N ARG A 123 -16.48 -9.51 -20.05
CA ARG A 123 -15.25 -10.29 -19.89
C ARG A 123 -15.45 -11.81 -20.01
N GLN A 124 -16.68 -12.30 -19.93
CA GLN A 124 -17.00 -13.73 -20.18
C GLN A 124 -16.96 -14.08 -21.67
N ILE A 125 -17.08 -13.07 -22.55
CA ILE A 125 -17.06 -13.27 -24.00
C ILE A 125 -15.60 -13.33 -24.46
N SER A 126 -15.15 -14.51 -24.87
CA SER A 126 -13.74 -14.79 -25.25
C SER A 126 -13.21 -13.88 -26.35
N SER A 127 -14.03 -13.50 -27.33
CA SER A 127 -13.63 -12.62 -28.45
C SER A 127 -13.30 -11.20 -28.05
N ILE A 128 -13.94 -10.65 -27.01
CA ILE A 128 -13.72 -9.25 -26.56
C ILE A 128 -12.89 -9.17 -25.28
N LYS A 129 -12.73 -10.28 -24.54
CA LYS A 129 -11.98 -10.36 -23.28
C LYS A 129 -10.61 -9.65 -23.30
N PRO A 130 -9.80 -9.69 -24.38
CA PRO A 130 -8.52 -8.96 -24.42
C PRO A 130 -8.66 -7.42 -24.42
N TYR A 131 -9.79 -6.91 -24.91
CA TYR A 131 -10.05 -5.47 -25.03
C TYR A 131 -10.86 -4.90 -23.86
N VAL A 132 -11.49 -5.76 -23.05
CA VAL A 132 -12.27 -5.33 -21.89
C VAL A 132 -11.32 -4.96 -20.73
N PRO A 133 -11.35 -3.70 -20.23
CA PRO A 133 -10.51 -3.29 -19.12
C PRO A 133 -10.84 -4.08 -17.85
N SER A 134 -9.83 -4.29 -17.01
CA SER A 134 -10.02 -5.00 -15.75
C SER A 134 -10.79 -4.12 -14.75
N GLY A 135 -12.00 -4.53 -14.37
CA GLY A 135 -12.81 -3.83 -13.36
C GLY A 135 -12.09 -3.65 -12.02
N LEU A 136 -11.27 -4.64 -11.61
CA LEU A 136 -10.43 -4.53 -10.42
C LEU A 136 -9.40 -3.40 -10.54
N ALA A 137 -8.73 -3.27 -11.68
CA ALA A 137 -7.74 -2.24 -11.90
C ALA A 137 -8.38 -0.85 -11.93
N MET A 138 -9.57 -0.74 -12.54
CA MET A 138 -10.37 0.48 -12.53
C MET A 138 -10.77 0.89 -11.10
N GLY A 139 -11.21 -0.06 -10.27
CA GLY A 139 -11.52 0.20 -8.86
C GLY A 139 -10.33 0.69 -8.05
N ILE A 140 -9.16 0.05 -8.20
CA ILE A 140 -7.92 0.49 -7.54
C ILE A 140 -7.53 1.91 -7.98
N ALA A 141 -7.66 2.22 -9.28
CA ALA A 141 -7.33 3.54 -9.82
C ALA A 141 -8.17 4.69 -9.23
N PHE A 142 -9.39 4.42 -8.76
CA PHE A 142 -10.24 5.43 -8.09
C PHE A 142 -9.87 5.68 -6.63
N ILE A 143 -9.15 4.75 -6.00
CA ILE A 143 -8.77 4.82 -4.57
C ILE A 143 -7.36 5.35 -4.41
N VAL A 144 -6.48 5.05 -5.37
CA VAL A 144 -5.05 5.32 -5.28
C VAL A 144 -4.71 6.61 -6.05
N PRO A 145 -3.81 7.48 -5.52
CA PRO A 145 -3.37 8.67 -6.23
C PRO A 145 -2.86 8.38 -7.65
N ALA A 146 -3.19 9.28 -8.59
CA ALA A 146 -2.91 9.09 -10.02
C ALA A 146 -1.42 8.87 -10.36
N TYR A 147 -0.50 9.40 -9.53
CA TYR A 147 0.93 9.22 -9.75
C TYR A 147 1.37 7.75 -9.64
N TYR A 148 0.70 6.92 -8.84
CA TYR A 148 1.02 5.50 -8.75
C TYR A 148 0.79 4.78 -10.08
N SER A 149 -0.25 5.18 -10.83
CA SER A 149 -0.49 4.66 -12.20
C SER A 149 0.64 5.03 -13.16
N LEU A 150 1.19 6.23 -13.04
CA LEU A 150 2.36 6.65 -13.84
C LEU A 150 3.61 5.85 -13.46
N VAL A 151 3.88 5.65 -12.16
CA VAL A 151 5.02 4.84 -11.70
C VAL A 151 4.89 3.38 -12.16
N MET A 152 3.70 2.80 -12.10
CA MET A 152 3.44 1.45 -12.64
C MET A 152 3.68 1.39 -14.15
N PHE A 153 3.28 2.42 -14.90
CA PHE A 153 3.55 2.51 -16.34
C PHE A 153 5.05 2.60 -16.62
N TYR A 154 5.80 3.42 -15.89
CA TYR A 154 7.27 3.46 -16.01
C TYR A 154 7.90 2.11 -15.68
N GLY A 155 7.43 1.42 -14.63
CA GLY A 155 7.85 0.07 -14.30
C GLY A 155 7.61 -0.93 -15.44
N LEU A 156 6.45 -0.84 -16.12
CA LEU A 156 6.14 -1.64 -17.31
C LEU A 156 7.11 -1.33 -18.46
N VAL A 157 7.41 -0.07 -18.74
CA VAL A 157 8.35 0.33 -19.80
C VAL A 157 9.75 -0.24 -19.52
N VAL A 158 10.24 -0.08 -18.29
CA VAL A 158 11.54 -0.64 -17.86
C VAL A 158 11.55 -2.16 -18.01
N TRP A 159 10.46 -2.82 -17.61
CA TRP A 159 10.32 -4.26 -17.77
C TRP A 159 10.32 -4.71 -19.25
N LEU A 160 9.64 -3.97 -20.14
CA LEU A 160 9.62 -4.26 -21.58
C LEU A 160 11.01 -4.13 -22.20
N ILE A 161 11.76 -3.09 -21.82
CA ILE A 161 13.15 -2.89 -22.26
C ILE A 161 14.03 -4.05 -21.76
N TRP A 162 13.92 -4.40 -20.48
CA TRP A 162 14.69 -5.52 -19.91
C TRP A 162 14.36 -6.85 -20.59
N LYS A 163 13.08 -7.09 -20.88
CA LYS A 163 12.62 -8.28 -21.61
C LYS A 163 13.17 -8.33 -23.04
N ALA A 164 13.31 -7.19 -23.71
CA ALA A 164 13.88 -7.13 -25.06
C ALA A 164 15.40 -7.39 -25.06
N ILE A 165 16.13 -6.88 -24.08
CA ILE A 165 17.59 -7.00 -24.00
C ILE A 165 18.03 -8.39 -23.47
N ALA A 166 17.36 -8.89 -22.43
CA ALA A 166 17.78 -10.07 -21.69
C ALA A 166 16.59 -10.98 -21.28
N PRO A 167 15.90 -11.62 -22.25
CA PRO A 167 14.69 -12.40 -21.98
C PRO A 167 14.93 -13.56 -21.00
N LYS A 168 16.07 -14.26 -21.12
CA LYS A 168 16.44 -15.37 -20.21
C LYS A 168 16.64 -14.91 -18.76
N ALA A 169 17.13 -13.68 -18.56
CA ALA A 169 17.28 -13.12 -17.22
C ALA A 169 15.92 -12.76 -16.62
N VAL A 170 15.01 -12.21 -17.43
CA VAL A 170 13.62 -11.91 -17.01
C VAL A 170 12.91 -13.19 -16.59
N GLU A 171 12.94 -14.27 -17.38
CA GLU A 171 12.27 -15.52 -17.02
C GLU A 171 12.66 -16.06 -15.64
N LYS A 172 13.93 -15.88 -15.24
CA LYS A 172 14.45 -16.37 -13.96
C LYS A 172 14.27 -15.39 -12.81
N TYR A 173 14.43 -14.09 -13.06
CA TYR A 173 14.58 -13.09 -12.01
C TYR A 173 13.46 -12.05 -11.94
N ASN A 174 12.47 -12.09 -12.84
CA ASN A 174 11.39 -11.10 -12.91
C ASN A 174 10.74 -10.83 -11.54
N PHE A 175 10.28 -11.89 -10.87
CA PHE A 175 9.62 -11.77 -9.57
C PHE A 175 10.56 -11.29 -8.47
N ALA A 176 11.83 -11.74 -8.48
CA ALA A 176 12.82 -11.35 -7.46
C ALA A 176 13.23 -9.88 -7.59
N VAL A 177 13.41 -9.37 -8.81
CA VAL A 177 13.74 -7.96 -9.03
C VAL A 177 12.53 -7.08 -8.70
N ALA A 178 11.33 -7.46 -9.14
CA ALA A 178 10.11 -6.71 -8.84
C ALA A 178 9.85 -6.65 -7.33
N SER A 179 9.91 -7.78 -6.62
CA SER A 179 9.71 -7.80 -5.16
C SER A 179 10.83 -7.06 -4.42
N GLY A 180 12.08 -7.16 -4.89
CA GLY A 180 13.21 -6.42 -4.34
C GLY A 180 13.06 -4.90 -4.46
N LEU A 181 12.54 -4.40 -5.59
CA LEU A 181 12.26 -2.97 -5.78
C LEU A 181 11.14 -2.48 -4.86
N ILE A 182 10.07 -3.24 -4.71
CA ILE A 182 8.96 -2.91 -3.79
C ILE A 182 9.44 -2.93 -2.34
N ALA A 183 10.18 -3.97 -1.93
CA ALA A 183 10.75 -4.05 -0.59
C ALA A 183 11.76 -2.93 -0.33
N GLY A 184 12.58 -2.58 -1.33
CA GLY A 184 13.55 -1.49 -1.26
C GLY A 184 12.91 -0.13 -1.07
N GLU A 185 11.80 0.15 -1.77
CA GLU A 185 11.01 1.37 -1.57
C GLU A 185 10.46 1.47 -0.14
N GLY A 186 9.89 0.38 0.38
CA GLY A 186 9.44 0.32 1.78
C GLY A 186 10.56 0.55 2.80
N LEU A 187 11.72 -0.08 2.61
CA LEU A 187 12.90 0.13 3.47
C LEU A 187 13.41 1.58 3.40
N MET A 188 13.46 2.16 2.21
CA MET A 188 13.86 3.57 2.03
C MET A 188 12.84 4.51 2.69
N GLY A 189 11.55 4.15 2.71
CA GLY A 189 10.52 4.85 3.47
C GLY A 189 10.84 4.92 4.96
N ILE A 190 11.34 3.84 5.57
CA ILE A 190 11.76 3.81 6.99
C ILE A 190 12.96 4.76 7.20
N VAL A 191 13.93 4.74 6.29
CA VAL A 191 15.09 5.65 6.34
C VAL A 191 14.61 7.10 6.26
N ASN A 192 13.74 7.43 5.31
CA ASN A 192 13.19 8.78 5.15
C ASN A 192 12.38 9.25 6.37
N ALA A 193 11.55 8.38 6.94
CA ALA A 193 10.82 8.67 8.16
C ALA A 193 11.77 8.95 9.33
N SER A 194 12.85 8.17 9.44
CA SER A 194 13.88 8.36 10.47
C SER A 194 14.62 9.68 10.30
N LEU A 195 14.99 10.04 9.07
CA LEU A 195 15.65 11.31 8.75
C LEU A 195 14.74 12.52 9.04
N THR A 196 13.46 12.41 8.69
CA THR A 196 12.43 13.42 8.99
C THR A 196 12.32 13.65 10.51
N MET A 197 12.36 12.58 11.32
CA MET A 197 12.32 12.69 12.79
C MET A 197 13.58 13.30 13.41
N LEU A 198 14.73 13.20 12.77
CA LEU A 198 15.99 13.77 13.25
C LEU A 198 16.16 15.25 12.88
N GLU A 199 15.13 15.88 12.30
CA GLU A 199 15.17 17.25 11.75
C GLU A 199 16.35 17.48 10.78
N VAL A 200 16.91 16.40 10.22
CA VAL A 200 17.88 16.48 9.13
C VAL A 200 17.08 16.84 7.89
N LYS A 201 16.88 18.15 7.74
CA LYS A 201 16.35 18.78 6.54
C LYS A 201 16.98 18.11 5.32
N THR A 202 16.10 17.44 4.62
CA THR A 202 16.29 16.41 3.61
C THR A 202 17.25 16.88 2.50
N LEU A 203 17.85 15.94 1.76
CA LEU A 203 18.73 16.18 0.58
C LEU A 203 18.22 17.24 -0.43
N ALA A 204 16.94 17.63 -0.37
CA ALA A 204 16.37 18.79 -1.07
C ALA A 204 16.99 20.12 -0.64
N ASP A 205 17.28 20.33 0.64
CA ASP A 205 18.00 21.50 1.14
C ASP A 205 19.49 21.43 0.77
N LEU A 206 20.09 20.23 0.71
CA LEU A 206 21.45 20.05 0.20
C LEU A 206 21.53 20.35 -1.31
N MET A 207 20.52 19.97 -2.09
CA MET A 207 20.40 20.32 -3.51
C MET A 207 20.10 21.81 -3.72
N LEU A 208 19.33 22.44 -2.83
CA LEU A 208 19.14 23.90 -2.81
C LEU A 208 20.42 24.65 -2.42
N LEU A 209 21.22 24.12 -1.48
CA LEU A 209 22.54 24.63 -1.09
C LEU A 209 23.60 24.49 -2.19
N ILE A 210 23.49 23.48 -3.07
CA ILE A 210 24.35 23.36 -4.26
C ILE A 210 23.90 24.34 -5.36
N LYS A 211 22.60 24.66 -5.45
CA LYS A 211 22.06 25.61 -6.43
C LYS A 211 22.19 27.09 -6.06
N THR A 212 22.29 27.42 -4.77
CA THR A 212 22.42 28.80 -4.29
C THR A 212 23.81 28.98 -3.68
N GLY A 213 24.61 29.86 -4.28
CA GLY A 213 26.04 29.99 -4.03
C GLY A 213 26.46 30.19 -2.54
N PRO A 214 27.78 30.16 -2.28
CA PRO A 214 28.38 29.90 -0.95
C PRO A 214 27.99 30.84 0.20
N GLY A 215 27.33 31.98 -0.07
CA GLY A 215 26.92 32.94 0.96
C GLY A 215 25.73 32.50 1.83
N GLN A 216 24.87 31.59 1.36
CA GLN A 216 23.73 31.09 2.15
C GLN A 216 24.11 29.91 3.07
N ILE A 217 25.16 29.16 2.72
CA ILE A 217 25.70 28.05 3.51
C ILE A 217 26.16 28.52 4.89
N ILE A 218 26.84 29.68 4.95
CA ILE A 218 27.35 30.25 6.21
C ILE A 218 26.21 30.71 7.12
N ARG A 219 25.12 31.27 6.55
CA ARG A 219 23.94 31.66 7.34
C ARG A 219 23.17 30.47 7.89
N TYR A 220 23.05 29.38 7.13
CA TYR A 220 22.41 28.15 7.57
C TYR A 220 23.20 27.41 8.66
N LEU A 221 24.54 27.35 8.52
CA LEU A 221 25.41 26.79 9.54
C LEU A 221 25.38 27.60 10.84
N TRP A 222 25.21 28.93 10.76
CA TRP A 222 25.09 29.79 11.94
C TRP A 222 23.76 29.62 12.68
N SER A 223 22.65 29.36 11.97
CA SER A 223 21.35 29.09 12.61
C SER A 223 21.25 27.70 13.25
N PHE A 224 22.12 26.76 12.87
CA PHE A 224 22.18 25.40 13.45
C PHE A 224 23.03 25.35 14.73
N LEU A 225 23.77 26.42 15.02
CA LEU A 225 24.63 26.57 16.21
C LEU A 225 23.96 27.39 17.34
N GLN A 226 22.69 27.79 17.17
CA GLN A 226 21.84 28.40 18.21
C GLN A 226 20.70 27.45 18.56
#